data_AF-A0A940VJI1-F1
#
_entry.id   AF-A0A940VJI1-F1
#
_cell.length_a   1.000
_cell.length_b   1.000
_cell.length_c   1.000
_cell.angle_alpha   90.00
_cell.angle_beta   90.00
_cell.angle_gamma   90.00
#
_symmetry.space_group_name_H-M   'P 1'
#
loop_
_entity.id
_entity.type
_entity.pdbx_description
1 polymer ?
#
loop_
_entity_poly.entity_id
_entity_poly.type
_entity_poly.pdbx_seq_one_letter_code
_entity_poly.pdbx_strand_id
1 'polypeptide(L)'
;MQHAISHIEELKKQLLNLGYFSYQINNIISGNDKAINLTTLSSEQLSDVIEALTNQINFAKDCKNTFICKNYSNSEGERQDSINQRPSSSNK
;
A
#
# COMPACT_ATOMS: atom_id res chain seq x y z
N MET A 1 -9.08 -10.09 -24.08
CA MET A 1 -7.63 -10.36 -23.97
C MET A 1 -6.80 -9.07 -24.07
N GLN A 2 -6.87 -8.26 -25.14
CA GLN A 2 -6.12 -6.99 -25.24
C GLN A 2 -6.39 -6.00 -24.09
N HIS A 3 -7.63 -5.89 -23.63
CA HIS A 3 -7.97 -5.05 -22.47
C HIS A 3 -7.27 -5.47 -21.18
N ALA A 4 -7.15 -6.78 -20.93
CA ALA A 4 -6.46 -7.30 -19.75
C ALA A 4 -4.95 -7.01 -19.80
N ILE A 5 -4.33 -7.22 -20.96
CA ILE A 5 -2.90 -6.90 -21.16
C ILE A 5 -2.65 -5.40 -20.98
N SER A 6 -3.51 -4.54 -21.54
CA SER A 6 -3.42 -3.09 -21.37
C SER A 6 -3.57 -2.68 -19.91
N HIS A 7 -4.46 -3.35 -19.17
CA HIS A 7 -4.65 -3.12 -17.75
C HIS A 7 -3.41 -3.52 -16.94
N ILE A 8 -2.81 -4.68 -17.23
CA ILE A 8 -1.55 -5.13 -16.60
C ILE A 8 -0.42 -4.13 -16.85
N GLU A 9 -0.27 -3.62 -18.07
CA GLU A 9 0.74 -2.60 -18.37
C GLU A 9 0.53 -1.30 -17.58
N GLU A 10 -0.72 -0.92 -17.34
CA GLU A 10 -1.03 0.24 -16.49
C GLU A 10 -0.68 -0.01 -15.02
N LEU A 11 -0.99 -1.19 -14.49
CA LEU A 11 -0.62 -1.58 -13.12
C LEU A 11 0.91 -1.61 -12.94
N LYS A 12 1.66 -2.09 -13.95
CA LYS A 12 3.13 -2.04 -13.95
C LYS A 12 3.64 -0.61 -13.84
N LYS A 13 3.08 0.35 -14.58
CA LYS A 13 3.46 1.77 -14.47
C LYS A 13 3.16 2.34 -13.09
N GLN A 14 2.01 1.98 -12.49
CA GLN A 14 1.69 2.42 -11.13
C GLN A 14 2.72 1.92 -10.10
N LEU A 15 3.15 0.66 -10.20
CA LEU A 15 4.20 0.12 -9.34
C LEU A 15 5.55 0.82 -9.56
N LEU A 16 5.93 1.10 -10.80
CA LEU A 16 7.13 1.90 -11.10
C LEU A 16 7.05 3.29 -10.43
N ASN A 17 5.90 3.96 -10.53
CA ASN A 17 5.67 5.27 -9.90
C ASN A 17 5.67 5.21 -8.36
N LEU A 18 5.37 4.04 -7.78
CA LEU A 18 5.47 3.78 -6.34
C LEU A 18 6.90 3.43 -5.91
N GLY A 19 7.86 3.33 -6.84
CA GLY A 19 9.27 3.08 -6.56
C GLY A 19 9.70 1.61 -6.69
N TYR A 20 8.86 0.74 -7.24
CA TYR A 20 9.26 -0.65 -7.54
C TYR A 20 10.18 -0.70 -8.75
N PHE A 21 11.12 -1.62 -8.73
CA PHE A 21 11.97 -1.91 -9.89
C PHE A 21 11.31 -2.93 -10.82
N SER A 22 11.61 -2.84 -12.12
CA SER A 22 11.06 -3.75 -13.13
C SER A 22 11.29 -5.24 -12.82
N TYR A 23 12.42 -5.61 -12.21
CA TYR A 23 12.69 -7.00 -11.83
C TYR A 23 11.76 -7.50 -10.73
N GLN A 24 11.37 -6.63 -9.78
CA GLN A 24 10.42 -6.98 -8.71
C GLN A 24 9.02 -7.16 -9.28
N ILE A 25 8.63 -6.27 -10.19
CA ILE A 25 7.34 -6.34 -10.89
C ILE A 25 7.26 -7.62 -11.72
N ASN A 26 8.34 -7.97 -12.44
CA ASN A 26 8.40 -9.22 -13.19
C ASN A 26 8.29 -10.42 -12.26
N ASN A 27 8.99 -10.44 -11.11
CA ASN A 27 8.87 -11.54 -10.15
C ASN A 27 7.45 -11.73 -9.59
N ILE A 28 6.67 -10.66 -9.45
CA ILE A 28 5.25 -10.76 -9.07
C ILE A 28 4.44 -11.43 -10.18
N ILE A 29 4.72 -11.10 -11.45
CA ILE A 29 4.01 -11.64 -12.61
C ILE A 29 4.39 -13.11 -12.86
N SER A 30 5.66 -13.46 -12.74
CA SER A 30 6.19 -14.75 -13.19
C SER A 30 6.53 -15.75 -12.11
N GLY A 31 6.48 -15.36 -10.83
CA GLY A 31 6.69 -16.25 -9.68
C GLY A 31 8.11 -16.82 -9.54
N ASN A 32 8.96 -16.78 -10.56
CA ASN A 32 10.40 -17.06 -10.55
C ASN A 32 11.03 -16.68 -11.91
N ASP A 33 11.91 -15.65 -11.91
CA ASP A 33 12.97 -15.24 -12.86
C ASP A 33 12.81 -15.33 -14.39
N LYS A 34 11.74 -15.95 -14.93
CA LYS A 34 11.49 -16.02 -16.37
C LYS A 34 10.48 -14.96 -16.77
N ALA A 35 10.88 -14.09 -17.68
CA ALA A 35 9.95 -13.17 -18.32
C ALA A 35 8.79 -13.95 -18.96
N ILE A 36 7.58 -13.76 -18.44
CA ILE A 36 6.37 -14.37 -19.01
C ILE A 36 5.85 -13.48 -20.14
N ASN A 37 5.48 -14.11 -21.25
CA ASN A 37 4.77 -13.43 -22.31
C ASN A 37 3.27 -13.36 -21.97
N LEU A 38 2.75 -12.16 -21.70
CA LEU A 38 1.34 -11.96 -21.36
C LEU A 38 0.38 -12.40 -22.47
N THR A 39 0.82 -12.42 -23.73
CA THR A 39 -0.04 -12.85 -24.84
C THR A 39 -0.29 -14.35 -24.88
N THR A 40 0.51 -15.14 -24.15
CA THR A 40 0.37 -16.61 -24.11
C THR A 40 -0.42 -17.10 -22.90
N LEU A 41 -0.82 -16.21 -22.01
CA LEU A 41 -1.56 -16.54 -20.79
C LEU A 41 -3.05 -16.75 -21.08
N SER A 42 -3.65 -17.68 -20.34
CA SER A 42 -5.10 -17.85 -20.33
C SER A 42 -5.80 -16.66 -19.66
N SER A 43 -7.11 -16.55 -19.83
CA SER A 43 -7.89 -15.49 -19.17
C SER A 43 -7.84 -15.57 -17.65
N GLU A 44 -7.75 -16.78 -17.09
CA GLU A 44 -7.63 -17.03 -15.66
C GLU A 44 -6.27 -16.56 -15.15
N GLN A 45 -5.19 -16.96 -15.83
CA GLN A 45 -3.83 -16.51 -15.48
C GLN A 45 -3.68 -14.99 -15.60
N LEU A 46 -4.30 -14.36 -16.59
CA LEU A 46 -4.32 -12.90 -16.69
C LEU A 46 -5.08 -12.25 -15.52
N SER A 47 -6.15 -12.88 -15.04
CA SER A 47 -6.90 -12.42 -13.86
C SER A 47 -6.04 -12.50 -12.60
N ASP A 48 -5.34 -13.63 -12.41
CA ASP A 48 -4.45 -13.83 -11.26
C ASP A 48 -3.32 -12.79 -11.23
N VAL A 49 -2.73 -12.48 -12.39
CA VAL A 49 -1.70 -11.44 -12.51
C VAL A 49 -2.26 -10.06 -12.16
N ILE A 50 -3.47 -9.73 -12.63
CA ILE A 50 -4.13 -8.46 -12.30
C ILE A 50 -4.37 -8.35 -10.79
N GLU A 51 -4.86 -9.43 -10.17
CA GLU A 51 -5.10 -9.48 -8.73
C GLU A 51 -3.80 -9.30 -7.94
N ALA A 52 -2.74 -10.04 -8.29
CA ALA A 52 -1.44 -9.94 -7.64
C ALA A 52 -0.85 -8.52 -7.70
N LEU A 53 -0.89 -7.89 -8.89
CA LEU A 53 -0.40 -6.52 -9.06
C LEU A 53 -1.26 -5.50 -8.30
N THR A 54 -2.58 -5.68 -8.29
CA THR A 54 -3.51 -4.81 -7.55
C THR A 54 -3.26 -4.89 -6.04
N ASN A 55 -3.11 -6.11 -5.51
CA ASN A 55 -2.79 -6.35 -4.10
C ASN A 55 -1.46 -5.70 -3.73
N GLN A 56 -0.45 -5.78 -4.60
CA GLN A 56 0.84 -5.14 -4.35
C GLN A 56 0.74 -3.61 -4.34
N ILE A 57 -0.04 -3.02 -5.24
CA ILE A 57 -0.29 -1.57 -5.27
C ILE A 57 -0.98 -1.11 -3.99
N ASN A 58 -2.00 -1.83 -3.54
CA ASN A 58 -2.73 -1.51 -2.32
C ASN A 58 -1.80 -1.58 -1.10
N PHE A 59 -1.02 -2.65 -0.98
CA PHE A 59 -0.01 -2.77 0.06
C PHE A 59 0.98 -1.61 0.06
N ALA A 60 1.52 -1.23 -1.10
CA ALA A 60 2.47 -0.13 -1.22
C ALA A 60 1.84 1.22 -0.80
N LYS A 61 0.58 1.47 -1.19
CA LYS A 61 -0.17 2.66 -0.77
C LYS A 61 -0.42 2.68 0.73
N ASP A 62 -0.77 1.54 1.32
CA ASP A 62 -1.00 1.40 2.77
C ASP A 62 0.30 1.57 3.56
N CYS A 63 1.43 1.07 3.07
CA CYS A 63 2.74 1.31 3.69
C CYS A 63 3.11 2.80 3.66
N LYS A 64 2.87 3.48 2.53
CA LYS A 64 3.10 4.93 2.41
C LYS A 64 2.22 5.71 3.38
N ASN A 65 0.94 5.35 3.48
CA ASN A 65 0.02 5.96 4.43
C ASN A 65 0.40 5.66 5.89
N THR A 66 0.86 4.45 6.20
CA THR A 66 1.27 4.06 7.56
C THR A 66 2.52 4.83 8.01
N PHE A 67 3.47 5.11 7.10
CA PHE A 67 4.64 5.94 7.42
C PHE A 67 4.28 7.42 7.60
N ILE A 68 3.30 7.92 6.86
CA ILE A 68 2.80 9.29 7.00
C ILE A 68 1.96 9.43 8.29
N CYS A 69 1.13 8.44 8.62
CA CYS A 69 0.28 8.47 9.82
C CYS A 69 1.04 8.22 11.13
N LYS A 70 2.23 7.60 11.11
CA LYS A 70 3.06 7.49 12.33
C LYS A 70 3.82 8.77 12.69
N ASN A 71 3.89 9.74 11.79
CA ASN A 71 4.52 11.04 12.06
C ASN A 71 3.50 12.19 12.30
N TYR A 72 2.20 11.90 12.21
CA TYR A 72 1.11 12.85 12.49
C TYR A 72 0.35 12.50 13.79
N SER A 73 1.09 12.18 14.86
CA SER A 73 0.51 12.04 16.21
C SER A 73 1.32 12.73 17.31
N ASN A 74 2.23 13.65 16.97
CA ASN A 74 2.97 14.46 17.95
C ASN A 74 3.11 15.92 17.48
N SER A 75 1.99 16.64 17.36
CA SER A 75 1.81 18.10 17.36
C SER A 75 0.31 18.30 17.08
N GLU A 76 -0.53 18.75 17.99
CA GLU A 76 -0.42 20.00 18.76
C GLU A 76 -0.98 19.82 20.18
N GLY A 77 -0.23 20.32 21.16
CA GLY A 77 -0.84 20.84 22.38
C GLY A 77 -1.07 22.34 22.20
N GLU A 78 -2.14 22.86 22.81
CA GLU A 78 -2.18 24.06 23.68
C GLU A 78 -3.66 24.38 24.03
N ARG A 79 -4.05 24.21 25.30
CA ARG A 79 -4.47 25.26 26.27
C ARG A 79 -5.92 25.77 26.04
N GLN A 80 -6.80 26.00 27.02
CA GLN A 80 -6.64 26.29 28.44
C GLN A 80 -8.03 26.28 29.16
N ASP A 81 -7.97 26.10 30.48
CA ASP A 81 -8.86 26.62 31.54
C ASP A 81 -10.32 26.11 31.69
N SER A 82 -10.55 25.36 32.77
CA SER A 82 -11.56 25.69 33.79
C SER A 82 -11.37 24.87 35.08
N ILE A 83 -10.55 25.43 35.97
CA ILE A 83 -10.78 25.62 37.42
C ILE A 83 -12.03 24.90 38.00
N ASN A 84 -11.84 23.92 38.90
CA ASN A 84 -12.22 24.01 40.32
C ASN A 84 -12.18 22.67 41.09
N GLN A 85 -11.33 22.66 42.12
CA GLN A 85 -11.53 22.13 43.48
C GLN A 85 -11.40 20.62 43.78
N ARG A 86 -10.21 20.29 44.29
CA ARG A 86 -9.96 19.37 45.43
C ARG A 86 -10.81 19.76 46.65
N PRO A 87 -11.14 18.80 47.52
CA PRO A 87 -10.37 18.66 48.77
C PRO A 87 -9.85 17.21 48.91
N SER A 88 -8.55 16.99 49.00
CA SER A 88 -7.74 16.99 50.22
C SER A 88 -8.18 15.95 51.26
N SER A 89 -7.46 14.83 51.24
CA SER A 89 -7.07 13.91 52.32
C SER A 89 -7.84 13.90 53.64
N SER A 90 -8.07 12.71 54.20
CA SER A 90 -7.11 12.14 55.17
C SER A 90 -7.46 10.72 55.58
N ASN A 91 -6.45 9.86 55.60
CA ASN A 91 -6.43 8.63 56.40
C ASN A 91 -6.68 8.97 57.87
N LYS A 92 -7.51 8.17 58.54
CA LYS A 92 -7.16 7.52 59.81
C LYS A 92 -8.02 6.29 60.05
#